data_AF-A0A392SKR9-F1
#
_entry.id   AF-A0A392SKR9-F1
#
_cell.length_a   1.000
_cell.length_b   1.000
_cell.length_c   1.000
_cell.angle_alpha   90.00
_cell.angle_beta   90.00
_cell.angle_gamma   90.00
#
_symmetry.space_group_name_H-M   'P 1'
#
loop_
_entity.id
_entity.type
_entity.pdbx_description
1 polymer ?
#
loop_
_entity_poly.entity_id
_entity_poly.type
_entity_poly.pdbx_seq_one_letter_code
_entity_poly.pdbx_strand_id
1 'polypeptide(L)'
;MTATLYEQHYRMDWGLPHFSPPLMAVMQDYRAQVPTPFYYQQYPQRPDLQVHFQRQTTRLLEHQKHVQDAWDRDYEAHHPQQDAS
;
A
#
# COMPACT_ATOMS: atom_id res chain seq x y z
N MET A 1 -6.84 1.52 -12.41
CA MET A 1 -7.10 1.50 -10.95
C MET A 1 -6.95 0.09 -10.35
N THR A 2 -7.34 -0.98 -11.04
CA THR A 2 -7.16 -2.38 -10.58
C THR A 2 -5.74 -2.93 -10.75
N ALA A 3 -5.03 -2.60 -11.83
CA ALA A 3 -3.63 -3.02 -12.03
C ALA A 3 -2.69 -2.45 -10.96
N THR A 4 -2.87 -1.18 -10.60
CA THR A 4 -2.12 -0.51 -9.52
C THR A 4 -2.38 -1.13 -8.14
N LEU A 5 -3.60 -1.59 -7.88
CA LEU A 5 -3.97 -2.27 -6.63
C LEU A 5 -3.31 -3.64 -6.52
N TYR A 6 -3.32 -4.42 -7.62
CA TYR A 6 -2.63 -5.69 -7.71
C TYR A 6 -1.11 -5.53 -7.51
N GLU A 7 -0.49 -4.58 -8.21
CA GLU A 7 0.95 -4.30 -8.08
C GLU A 7 1.33 -3.89 -6.66
N GLN A 8 0.48 -3.10 -5.99
CA GLN A 8 0.69 -2.71 -4.60
C GLN A 8 0.62 -3.91 -3.65
N HIS A 9 -0.39 -4.78 -3.77
CA HIS A 9 -0.52 -5.95 -2.91
C HIS A 9 0.60 -6.97 -3.13
N TYR A 10 1.01 -7.16 -4.40
CA TYR A 10 2.14 -8.03 -4.75
C TYR A 10 3.46 -7.48 -4.18
N ARG A 11 3.71 -6.18 -4.30
CA ARG A 11 4.96 -5.56 -3.80
C ARG A 11 5.04 -5.46 -2.29
N MET A 12 3.90 -5.47 -1.60
CA MET A 12 3.82 -5.38 -0.14
C MET A 12 3.63 -6.74 0.55
N ASP A 13 3.54 -7.84 -0.21
CA ASP A 13 3.27 -9.20 0.27
C ASP A 13 2.00 -9.31 1.15
N TRP A 14 0.94 -8.59 0.76
CA TRP A 14 -0.34 -8.57 1.47
C TRP A 14 -1.29 -9.70 1.05
N GLY A 15 -0.79 -10.67 0.29
CA GLY A 15 -1.61 -11.65 -0.40
C GLY A 15 -2.33 -11.07 -1.63
N LEU A 16 -2.90 -11.95 -2.45
CA LEU A 16 -3.63 -11.54 -3.66
C LEU A 16 -4.95 -10.86 -3.26
N PRO A 17 -5.28 -9.68 -3.82
CA PRO A 17 -6.60 -9.11 -3.62
C PRO A 17 -7.67 -10.10 -4.12
N HIS A 18 -8.80 -10.17 -3.41
CA HIS A 18 -9.91 -11.00 -3.88
C HIS A 18 -10.55 -10.33 -5.10
N PHE A 19 -10.30 -10.89 -6.27
CA PHE A 19 -10.86 -10.42 -7.53
C PHE A 19 -11.92 -11.41 -8.03
N SER A 20 -12.99 -10.88 -8.64
CA SER A 20 -13.96 -11.71 -9.34
C SER A 20 -13.29 -12.42 -10.54
N PRO A 21 -13.79 -13.60 -10.97
CA PRO A 21 -13.17 -14.35 -12.07
C PRO A 21 -12.94 -13.54 -13.36
N PRO A 22 -13.86 -12.65 -13.80
CA PRO A 22 -13.60 -11.78 -14.96
C PRO A 22 -12.46 -10.78 -14.73
N LEU A 23 -12.34 -10.22 -13.53
CA LEU A 23 -11.24 -9.31 -13.18
C LEU A 23 -9.90 -10.05 -13.12
N MET A 24 -9.89 -11.30 -12.62
CA MET A 24 -8.70 -12.15 -12.65
C MET A 24 -8.23 -12.45 -14.07
N ALA A 25 -9.15 -12.70 -15.01
CA ALA A 25 -8.82 -12.93 -16.42
C ALA A 25 -8.18 -11.69 -17.06
N VAL A 26 -8.80 -10.51 -16.88
CA VAL A 26 -8.24 -9.23 -17.36
C VAL A 26 -6.86 -8.95 -16.75
N MET A 27 -6.65 -9.30 -15.48
CA MET A 27 -5.37 -9.11 -14.81
C MET A 27 -4.29 -10.09 -15.32
N GLN A 28 -4.67 -11.32 -15.68
CA GLN A 28 -3.78 -12.28 -16.33
C GLN A 28 -3.38 -11.81 -17.73
N ASP A 29 -4.34 -11.34 -18.53
CA ASP A 29 -4.09 -10.75 -19.85
C ASP A 29 -3.19 -9.52 -19.77
N TYR A 30 -3.41 -8.65 -18.76
CA TYR A 30 -2.54 -7.51 -18.51
C TYR A 30 -1.11 -7.94 -18.16
N ARG A 31 -0.92 -8.96 -17.30
CA ARG A 31 0.43 -9.47 -16.95
C ARG A 31 1.14 -10.11 -18.14
N ALA A 32 0.40 -10.73 -19.05
CA ALA A 32 0.96 -11.27 -20.28
C ALA A 32 1.45 -10.15 -21.23
N GLN A 33 0.78 -9.00 -21.22
CA GLN A 33 1.12 -7.84 -22.05
C GLN A 33 2.18 -6.92 -21.42
N VAL A 34 2.22 -6.85 -20.09
CA VAL A 34 3.15 -6.01 -19.32
C VAL A 34 3.97 -6.91 -18.40
N PRO A 35 5.12 -7.43 -18.88
CA PRO A 35 5.99 -8.24 -18.06
C PRO A 35 6.42 -7.44 -16.83
N THR A 36 6.27 -8.03 -15.64
CA THR A 36 6.87 -7.47 -14.43
C THR A 36 8.38 -7.43 -14.63
N PRO A 37 9.04 -6.27 -14.55
CA PRO A 37 10.48 -6.20 -14.68
C PRO A 37 11.14 -7.02 -13.58
N PHE A 38 12.21 -7.74 -13.92
CA PHE A 38 12.96 -8.50 -12.92
C PHE A 38 13.60 -7.55 -11.88
N TYR A 39 13.85 -8.04 -10.67
CA TYR A 39 14.41 -7.22 -9.60
C TYR A 39 15.73 -6.53 -9.98
N TYR A 40 16.59 -7.18 -10.76
CA TYR A 40 17.85 -6.58 -11.25
C TYR A 40 17.66 -5.52 -12.34
N GLN A 41 16.50 -5.48 -13.00
CA GLN A 41 16.12 -4.39 -13.91
C GLN A 41 15.54 -3.19 -13.14
N GLN A 42 14.85 -3.45 -12.02
CA GLN A 42 14.25 -2.41 -11.17
C GLN A 42 15.25 -1.80 -10.19
N TYR A 43 16.22 -2.58 -9.76
CA TYR A 43 17.24 -2.22 -8.78
C TYR A 43 18.60 -2.66 -9.32
N PRO A 44 19.22 -1.86 -10.21
CA PRO A 44 20.49 -2.21 -10.85
C PRO A 44 21.61 -2.46 -9.85
N GLN A 45 21.55 -1.82 -8.67
CA GLN A 45 22.49 -2.03 -7.59
C GLN A 45 21.77 -2.42 -6.29
N ARG A 46 22.46 -3.21 -5.46
CA ARG A 46 21.93 -3.63 -4.15
C ARG A 46 21.56 -2.46 -3.22
N PRO A 47 22.27 -1.32 -3.20
CA PRO A 47 21.84 -0.13 -2.45
C PRO A 47 20.50 0.44 -2.91
N ASP A 48 20.11 0.26 -4.18
CA ASP A 48 18.83 0.77 -4.70
C ASP A 48 17.64 0.07 -4.04
N LEU A 49 17.77 -1.23 -3.74
CA LEU A 49 16.78 -1.99 -2.94
C LEU A 49 16.66 -1.39 -1.54
N GLN A 50 17.79 -1.07 -0.91
CA GLN A 50 17.79 -0.52 0.45
C GLN A 50 17.11 0.85 0.49
N VAL A 51 17.41 1.73 -0.47
CA VAL A 51 16.76 3.04 -0.61
C VAL A 51 15.26 2.89 -0.89
N HIS A 52 14.86 1.91 -1.70
CA HIS A 52 13.46 1.62 -1.97
C HIS A 52 12.69 1.28 -0.69
N PHE A 53 13.18 0.29 0.07
CA PHE A 53 12.52 -0.12 1.31
C PHE A 53 12.58 0.97 2.38
N GLN A 54 13.66 1.73 2.46
CA GLN A 54 13.72 2.87 3.39
C GLN A 54 12.62 3.89 3.10
N ARG A 55 12.39 4.24 1.83
CA ARG A 55 11.29 5.14 1.44
C ARG A 55 9.92 4.53 1.74
N GLN A 56 9.74 3.23 1.56
CA GLN A 56 8.49 2.55 1.90
C GLN A 56 8.23 2.59 3.41
N THR A 57 9.23 2.32 4.23
CA THR A 57 9.12 2.40 5.70
C THR A 57 8.77 3.81 6.16
N THR A 58 9.41 4.84 5.61
CA THR A 58 9.07 6.24 5.96
C THR A 58 7.61 6.55 5.66
N ARG A 59 7.13 6.21 4.46
CA ARG A 59 5.74 6.45 4.05
C ARG A 59 4.75 5.67 4.93
N LEU A 60 5.10 4.45 5.33
CA LEU A 60 4.27 3.65 6.23
C LEU A 60 4.11 4.33 7.59
N LEU A 61 5.21 4.82 8.16
CA LEU A 61 5.19 5.51 9.46
C LEU A 61 4.41 6.84 9.37
N GLU A 62 4.59 7.60 8.28
CA GLU A 62 3.83 8.83 8.03
C GLU A 62 2.33 8.55 7.93
N HIS A 63 1.94 7.49 7.20
CA HIS A 63 0.55 7.09 7.07
C HIS A 63 -0.04 6.60 8.39
N GLN A 64 0.71 5.79 9.14
CA GLN A 64 0.29 5.33 10.47
C GLN A 64 -0.01 6.54 11.38
N LYS A 65 0.91 7.50 11.43
CA LYS A 65 0.72 8.72 12.22
C LYS A 65 -0.52 9.49 11.76
N HIS A 66 -0.70 9.68 10.46
CA HIS A 66 -1.86 10.38 9.92
C HIS A 66 -3.19 9.72 10.32
N VAL A 67 -3.27 8.39 10.26
CA VAL A 67 -4.46 7.63 10.65
C VAL A 67 -4.73 7.76 12.15
N GLN A 68 -3.68 7.72 12.98
CA GLN A 68 -3.81 7.95 14.43
C GLN A 68 -4.33 9.37 14.71
N ASP A 69 -3.69 10.40 14.14
CA ASP A 69 -4.11 11.80 14.31
C ASP A 69 -5.54 12.07 13.79
N ALA A 70 -6.00 11.33 12.77
CA ALA A 70 -7.38 11.41 12.30
C ALA A 70 -8.35 10.74 13.29
N TRP A 71 -8.00 9.55 13.77
CA TRP A 71 -8.81 8.82 14.74
C TRP A 71 -8.96 9.58 16.06
N ASP A 72 -7.87 10.16 16.60
CA ASP A 72 -7.89 10.93 17.85
C ASP A 72 -8.82 12.14 17.73
N ARG A 73 -8.74 12.89 16.61
CA ARG A 73 -9.62 14.04 16.35
C ARG A 73 -11.10 13.64 16.27
N ASP A 74 -11.39 12.54 15.59
CA ASP A 74 -12.75 12.04 15.51
C ASP A 74 -13.25 11.59 16.89
N TYR A 75 -12.40 10.93 17.68
CA TYR A 75 -12.74 10.52 19.04
C TYR A 75 -13.07 11.72 19.93
N GLU A 76 -12.22 12.76 19.95
CA GLU A 76 -12.45 14.00 20.71
C GLU A 76 -13.73 14.71 20.28
N ALA A 77 -14.01 14.77 18.98
CA ALA A 77 -15.22 15.41 18.45
C ALA A 77 -16.52 14.73 18.90
N HIS A 78 -16.50 13.41 19.11
CA HIS A 78 -17.67 12.62 19.52
C HIS A 78 -17.73 12.37 21.03
N HIS A 79 -16.64 12.61 21.75
CA HIS A 79 -16.55 12.53 23.20
C HIS A 79 -16.08 13.87 23.79
N PRO A 80 -16.87 14.95 23.67
CA PRO A 80 -16.56 16.18 24.37
C PRO A 80 -16.50 15.86 25.87
N GLN A 81 -15.39 16.25 26.50
CA GLN A 81 -15.13 16.04 27.91
C GLN A 81 -16.35 16.55 28.68
N GLN A 82 -17.09 15.66 29.33
CA GLN A 82 -18.21 16.05 30.18
C GLN A 82 -17.61 16.91 31.29
N ASP A 83 -17.87 18.22 31.23
CA ASP A 83 -17.43 19.16 32.24
C ASP A 83 -17.81 18.63 33.62
N ALA A 84 -16.77 18.43 34.44
CA ALA A 84 -16.90 18.10 35.84
C ALA A 84 -17.75 19.17 36.52
N SER A 85 -18.93 18.77 37.02
CA SER A 85 -19.70 19.53 38.02
C SER A 85 -19.20 19.22 39.42
#